data_AF-A0A2E9QUF5-F1
#
_entry.id   AF-A0A2E9QUF5-F1
#
_cell.length_a   1.000
_cell.length_b   1.000
_cell.length_c   1.000
_cell.angle_alpha   90.00
_cell.angle_beta   90.00
_cell.angle_gamma   90.00
#
_symmetry.space_group_name_H-M   'P 1'
#
loop_
_entity.id
_entity.type
_entity.pdbx_description
1 polymer ?
#
loop_
_entity_poly.entity_id
_entity_poly.type
_entity_poly.pdbx_seq_one_letter_code
_entity_poly.pdbx_strand_id
1 'polypeptide(L)'
;MLYKGKEFKINRQPLGLGQRHFFEGGETLFDRVGLALCELNYFPKKELFESQAFARKALRLINRLEKGPLWTLLDVGGGHGLTSLFLMAYAKPHRVEASWVIDPLVPARGEELFQAFTSIVPKVKERVVRKHRYFAEWVEDLLQDEVLRERKYIWLGCHACGELSDAILEMALSRREPFVLMPCCPNRRLSRSWPKHIERVLPADVEPFGDVGVALDMMRLGRAQAAQYRVLYREIEREITPHHRLLIGQPMAR
;
A
#
# COMPACT_ATOMS: atom_id res chain seq x y z
N MET A 1 17.77 6.30 -13.04
CA MET A 1 17.46 6.25 -14.49
C MET A 1 16.13 5.54 -14.65
N LEU A 2 15.15 6.23 -15.23
CA LEU A 2 13.80 5.69 -15.47
C LEU A 2 13.89 4.79 -16.72
N TYR A 3 13.25 3.62 -16.66
CA TYR A 3 12.97 2.76 -17.81
C TYR A 3 12.17 3.56 -18.85
N LYS A 4 12.86 4.30 -19.70
CA LYS A 4 12.30 5.01 -20.86
C LYS A 4 12.69 4.24 -22.10
N GLY A 5 11.71 3.76 -22.88
CA GLY A 5 11.97 3.35 -24.26
C GLY A 5 11.34 2.04 -24.75
N LYS A 6 10.51 1.34 -23.99
CA LYS A 6 9.71 0.22 -24.53
C LYS A 6 8.26 0.41 -24.10
N GLU A 7 7.31 0.22 -25.02
CA GLU A 7 5.88 0.19 -24.69
C GLU A 7 5.62 -0.92 -23.66
N PHE A 8 5.57 -0.55 -22.39
CA PHE A 8 5.33 -1.46 -21.27
C PHE A 8 3.83 -1.69 -21.14
N LYS A 9 3.27 -2.65 -21.88
CA LYS A 9 2.00 -3.26 -21.48
C LYS A 9 2.29 -4.27 -20.39
N ILE A 10 2.17 -3.88 -19.12
CA ILE A 10 2.30 -4.83 -18.00
C ILE A 10 1.03 -5.69 -17.93
N ASN A 11 1.02 -6.78 -18.71
CA ASN A 11 -0.02 -7.79 -18.65
C ASN A 11 0.00 -8.53 -17.30
N ARG A 12 -1.13 -9.18 -16.94
CA ARG A 12 -1.23 -10.13 -15.80
C ARG A 12 -0.35 -11.39 -15.95
N GLN A 13 0.56 -11.41 -16.92
CA GLN A 13 1.44 -12.54 -17.15
C GLN A 13 2.36 -12.73 -15.94
N PRO A 14 2.56 -13.98 -15.51
CA PRO A 14 3.55 -14.27 -14.48
C PRO A 14 4.96 -13.90 -14.98
N LEU A 15 5.80 -13.46 -14.05
CA LEU A 15 7.23 -13.41 -14.25
C LEU A 15 7.75 -14.83 -14.39
N GLY A 16 8.44 -15.10 -15.49
CA GLY A 16 9.20 -16.31 -15.73
C GLY A 16 10.57 -16.00 -16.30
N LEU A 17 11.29 -17.05 -16.71
CA LEU A 17 12.66 -16.92 -17.25
C LEU A 17 12.73 -16.00 -18.48
N GLY A 18 11.67 -15.96 -19.31
CA GLY A 18 11.59 -15.07 -20.47
C GLY A 18 11.53 -13.58 -20.13
N GLN A 19 11.23 -13.22 -18.88
CA GLN A 19 11.10 -11.83 -18.41
C GLN A 19 12.35 -11.31 -17.66
N ARG A 20 13.42 -12.09 -17.55
CA ARG A 20 14.68 -11.66 -16.89
C ARG A 20 15.28 -10.40 -17.51
N HIS A 21 15.02 -10.17 -18.79
CA HIS A 21 15.51 -9.00 -19.52
C HIS A 21 15.04 -7.65 -18.92
N PHE A 22 13.98 -7.65 -18.10
CA PHE A 22 13.54 -6.45 -17.37
C PHE A 22 14.46 -6.08 -16.19
N PHE A 23 15.31 -7.01 -15.76
CA PHE A 23 16.16 -6.91 -14.57
C PHE A 23 17.65 -7.09 -14.91
N GLU A 24 18.01 -6.82 -16.17
CA GLU A 24 19.38 -6.93 -16.65
C GLU A 24 20.33 -6.04 -15.84
N GLY A 25 21.45 -6.61 -15.40
CA GLY A 25 22.46 -5.98 -14.54
C GLY A 25 22.48 -6.53 -13.12
N GLY A 26 21.32 -6.88 -12.53
CA GLY A 26 21.28 -7.41 -11.16
C GLY A 26 21.86 -6.47 -10.10
N GLU A 27 22.02 -5.19 -10.42
CA GLU A 27 22.77 -4.23 -9.60
C GLU A 27 21.90 -3.63 -8.50
N THR A 28 20.62 -3.41 -8.79
CA THR A 28 19.70 -2.84 -7.80
C THR A 28 19.00 -3.91 -6.97
N LEU A 29 18.46 -3.53 -5.81
CA LEU A 29 17.59 -4.41 -5.04
C LEU A 29 16.39 -4.90 -5.89
N PHE A 30 15.84 -4.02 -6.71
CA PHE A 30 14.69 -4.37 -7.54
C PHE A 30 15.05 -5.43 -8.58
N ASP A 31 16.22 -5.31 -9.20
CA ASP A 31 16.69 -6.29 -10.19
C ASP A 31 16.92 -7.65 -9.55
N ARG A 32 17.61 -7.69 -8.40
CA ARG A 32 17.86 -8.95 -7.68
C ARG A 32 16.57 -9.63 -7.25
N VAL A 33 15.60 -8.86 -6.74
CA VAL A 33 14.27 -9.40 -6.39
C VAL A 33 13.55 -9.87 -7.65
N GLY A 34 13.51 -9.08 -8.72
CA GLY A 34 12.87 -9.44 -9.97
C GLY A 34 13.42 -10.73 -10.59
N LEU A 35 14.74 -10.89 -10.59
CA LEU A 35 15.41 -12.12 -11.03
C LEU A 35 14.99 -13.32 -10.18
N ALA A 36 14.95 -13.19 -8.84
CA ALA A 36 14.50 -14.26 -7.97
C ALA A 36 13.02 -14.62 -8.20
N LEU A 37 12.15 -13.65 -8.49
CA LEU A 37 10.74 -13.93 -8.81
C LEU A 37 10.56 -14.58 -10.19
N CYS A 38 11.44 -14.28 -11.15
CA CYS A 38 11.48 -14.99 -12.42
C CYS A 38 11.79 -16.49 -12.24
N GLU A 39 12.65 -16.86 -11.29
CA GLU A 39 12.94 -18.27 -10.98
C GLU A 39 11.72 -18.99 -10.38
N LEU A 40 10.92 -18.28 -9.58
CA LEU A 40 9.70 -18.83 -9.00
C LEU A 40 8.61 -19.11 -10.05
N ASN A 41 8.64 -18.40 -11.18
CA ASN A 41 7.81 -18.62 -12.37
C ASN A 41 6.28 -18.55 -12.15
N TYR A 42 5.80 -17.83 -11.13
CA TYR A 42 4.36 -17.67 -10.86
C TYR A 42 3.94 -16.23 -10.55
N PHE A 43 4.88 -15.35 -10.19
CA PHE A 43 4.53 -14.08 -9.58
C PHE A 43 4.03 -13.08 -10.62
N PRO A 44 2.85 -12.45 -10.47
CA PRO A 44 2.34 -11.52 -11.47
C PRO A 44 3.29 -10.32 -11.66
N LYS A 45 3.75 -10.08 -12.90
CA LYS A 45 4.67 -8.98 -13.21
C LYS A 45 4.15 -7.65 -12.67
N LYS A 46 2.87 -7.37 -12.88
CA LYS A 46 2.20 -6.14 -12.44
C LYS A 46 2.38 -5.87 -10.94
N GLU A 47 2.19 -6.88 -10.10
CA GLU A 47 2.25 -6.73 -8.65
C GLU A 47 3.65 -6.35 -8.16
N LEU A 48 4.71 -6.78 -8.86
CA LEU A 48 6.09 -6.44 -8.51
C LEU A 48 6.35 -4.95 -8.72
N PHE A 49 5.99 -4.44 -9.90
CA PHE A 49 6.18 -3.02 -10.24
C PHE A 49 5.28 -2.11 -9.38
N GLU A 50 4.03 -2.50 -9.16
CA GLU A 50 3.10 -1.76 -8.28
C GLU A 50 3.61 -1.67 -6.84
N SER A 51 4.01 -2.81 -6.25
CA SER A 51 4.50 -2.86 -4.87
C SER A 51 5.73 -1.97 -4.68
N GLN A 52 6.67 -2.03 -5.63
CA GLN A 52 7.88 -1.20 -5.60
C GLN A 52 7.55 0.29 -5.79
N ALA A 53 6.69 0.63 -6.75
CA ALA A 53 6.31 2.01 -7.03
C ALA A 53 5.57 2.64 -5.84
N PHE A 54 4.60 1.92 -5.26
CA PHE A 54 3.90 2.31 -4.04
C PHE A 54 4.90 2.52 -2.89
N ALA A 55 5.77 1.54 -2.62
CA ALA A 55 6.75 1.62 -1.54
C ALA A 55 7.64 2.86 -1.67
N ARG A 56 8.14 3.16 -2.88
CA ARG A 56 8.97 4.35 -3.13
C ARG A 56 8.24 5.66 -2.86
N LYS A 57 6.95 5.75 -3.19
CA LYS A 57 6.15 6.96 -2.95
C LYS A 57 5.83 7.10 -1.46
N ALA A 58 5.44 6.01 -0.79
CA ALA A 58 5.21 5.96 0.65
C ALA A 58 6.47 6.36 1.45
N LEU A 59 7.66 5.89 1.06
CA LEU A 59 8.93 6.28 1.71
C LEU A 59 9.22 7.78 1.65
N ARG A 60 8.74 8.50 0.63
CA ARG A 60 8.91 9.96 0.57
C ARG A 60 8.11 10.65 1.67
N LEU A 61 6.93 10.13 2.03
CA LEU A 61 6.19 10.59 3.21
C LEU A 61 6.98 10.26 4.47
N ILE A 62 7.33 8.98 4.65
CA ILE A 62 7.99 8.47 5.87
C ILE A 62 9.26 9.28 6.19
N ASN A 63 10.07 9.59 5.17
CA ASN A 63 11.30 10.36 5.34
C ASN A 63 11.10 11.84 5.69
N ARG A 64 9.91 12.40 5.42
CA ARG A 64 9.53 13.79 5.72
C ARG A 64 8.80 13.93 7.05
N LEU A 65 8.32 12.84 7.64
CA LEU A 65 7.75 12.87 8.97
C LEU A 65 8.79 13.45 9.94
N GLU A 66 8.31 14.24 10.89
CA GLU A 66 9.14 14.81 11.93
C GLU A 66 9.92 13.71 12.66
N LYS A 67 11.09 14.07 13.19
CA LYS A 67 11.81 13.15 14.07
C LYS A 67 10.95 12.93 15.31
N GLY A 68 10.72 11.68 15.67
CA GLY A 68 9.77 11.29 16.70
C GLY A 68 9.89 9.80 16.99
N PRO A 69 8.85 9.17 17.57
CA PRO A 69 8.87 7.73 17.86
C PRO A 69 9.07 6.91 16.59
N LEU A 70 9.55 5.67 16.77
CA LEU A 70 9.62 4.71 15.68
C LEU A 70 8.21 4.38 15.20
N TRP A 71 8.03 4.36 13.89
CA TRP A 71 6.75 4.00 13.27
C TRP A 71 6.68 2.49 13.05
N THR A 72 5.50 1.92 13.26
CA THR A 72 5.12 0.62 12.71
C THR A 72 4.29 0.85 11.46
N LEU A 73 4.70 0.29 10.33
CA LEU A 73 3.90 0.34 9.11
C LEU A 73 2.78 -0.71 9.24
N LEU A 74 1.54 -0.32 8.96
CA LEU A 74 0.41 -1.24 8.97
C LEU A 74 -0.12 -1.39 7.55
N ASP A 75 0.24 -2.49 6.89
CA ASP A 75 -0.10 -2.82 5.50
C ASP A 75 -1.37 -3.65 5.46
N VAL A 76 -2.50 -2.97 5.33
CA VAL A 76 -3.84 -3.55 5.40
C VAL A 76 -4.30 -3.99 4.02
N GLY A 77 -4.69 -5.27 3.90
CA GLY A 77 -4.92 -5.90 2.60
C GLY A 77 -3.63 -6.14 1.83
N GLY A 78 -2.50 -6.30 2.53
CA GLY A 78 -1.18 -6.39 1.93
C GLY A 78 -0.89 -7.73 1.23
N GLY A 79 -1.81 -8.69 1.27
CA GLY A 79 -1.71 -10.00 0.61
C GLY A 79 -0.42 -10.74 0.97
N HIS A 80 0.44 -10.97 -0.03
CA HIS A 80 1.74 -11.63 0.16
C HIS A 80 2.80 -10.76 0.85
N GLY A 81 2.55 -9.45 1.06
CA GLY A 81 3.42 -8.55 1.81
C GLY A 81 4.60 -7.96 1.03
N LEU A 82 4.64 -8.08 -0.30
CA LEU A 82 5.75 -7.54 -1.11
C LEU A 82 5.95 -6.02 -0.93
N THR A 83 4.86 -5.26 -0.78
CA THR A 83 4.93 -3.82 -0.48
C THR A 83 5.67 -3.58 0.84
N SER A 84 5.29 -4.29 1.90
CA SER A 84 5.98 -4.28 3.20
C SER A 84 7.44 -4.70 3.11
N LEU A 85 7.76 -5.75 2.34
CA LEU A 85 9.14 -6.21 2.13
C LEU A 85 10.01 -5.12 1.49
N PHE A 86 9.52 -4.47 0.42
CA PHE A 86 10.24 -3.34 -0.20
C PHE A 86 10.37 -2.16 0.76
N LEU A 87 9.29 -1.77 1.44
CA LEU A 87 9.31 -0.68 2.41
C LEU A 87 10.38 -0.91 3.48
N MET A 88 10.42 -2.10 4.08
CA MET A 88 11.38 -2.43 5.13
C MET A 88 12.81 -2.56 4.62
N ALA A 89 13.01 -2.97 3.37
CA ALA A 89 14.34 -3.02 2.76
C ALA A 89 14.94 -1.61 2.59
N TYR A 90 14.12 -0.64 2.19
CA TYR A 90 14.51 0.75 1.93
C TYR A 90 14.42 1.67 3.17
N ALA A 91 13.57 1.36 4.14
CA ALA A 91 13.32 2.21 5.29
C ALA A 91 14.55 2.29 6.21
N LYS A 92 14.80 3.49 6.73
CA LYS A 92 15.85 3.73 7.72
C LYS A 92 15.43 3.08 9.06
N PRO A 93 16.28 2.25 9.70
CA PRO A 93 15.93 1.57 10.96
C PRO A 93 15.55 2.51 12.10
N HIS A 94 16.10 3.72 12.15
CA HIS A 94 15.76 4.74 13.15
C HIS A 94 14.46 5.51 12.84
N ARG A 95 13.74 5.15 11.78
CA ARG A 95 12.44 5.75 11.41
C ARG A 95 11.30 4.76 11.52
N VAL A 96 11.55 3.52 11.12
CA VAL A 96 10.54 2.46 11.08
C VAL A 96 11.07 1.27 11.85
N GLU A 97 10.31 0.78 12.81
CA GLU A 97 10.67 -0.42 13.58
C GLU A 97 10.38 -1.68 12.76
N ALA A 98 9.11 -1.84 12.39
CA ALA A 98 8.57 -3.02 11.70
C ALA A 98 7.45 -2.65 10.72
N SER A 99 7.09 -3.60 9.86
CA SER A 99 5.87 -3.58 9.04
C SER A 99 4.99 -4.77 9.40
N TRP A 100 3.72 -4.53 9.65
CA TRP A 100 2.72 -5.54 9.96
C TRP A 100 1.76 -5.66 8.78
N VAL A 101 1.75 -6.82 8.14
CA VAL A 101 0.86 -7.14 7.02
C VAL A 101 -0.40 -7.76 7.60
N ILE A 102 -1.53 -7.06 7.48
CA ILE A 102 -2.83 -7.53 7.96
C ILE A 102 -3.64 -7.97 6.76
N ASP A 103 -3.82 -9.27 6.59
CA ASP A 103 -4.60 -9.84 5.51
C ASP A 103 -5.19 -11.19 5.96
N PRO A 104 -6.49 -11.46 5.72
CA PRO A 104 -7.09 -12.75 6.08
C PRO A 104 -6.54 -13.91 5.23
N LEU A 105 -5.99 -13.63 4.04
CA LEU A 105 -5.52 -14.65 3.12
C LEU A 105 -3.99 -14.67 3.03
N VAL A 106 -3.40 -15.85 3.21
CA VAL A 106 -2.02 -16.12 2.78
C VAL A 106 -2.09 -16.69 1.37
N PRO A 107 -1.52 -16.04 0.36
CA PRO A 107 -1.37 -16.67 -0.93
C PRO A 107 -0.58 -17.97 -0.76
N ALA A 108 -1.01 -19.06 -1.42
CA ALA A 108 -0.43 -20.40 -1.24
C ALA A 108 1.10 -20.46 -1.39
N ARG A 109 1.68 -19.52 -2.15
CA ARG A 109 3.13 -19.40 -2.40
C ARG A 109 3.76 -18.15 -1.77
N GLY A 110 3.03 -17.45 -0.90
CA GLY A 110 3.52 -16.24 -0.21
C GLY A 110 4.76 -16.49 0.66
N GLU A 111 4.95 -17.72 1.14
CA GLU A 111 6.16 -18.11 1.86
C GLU A 111 7.38 -18.19 0.95
N GLU A 112 7.25 -18.77 -0.25
CA GLU A 112 8.33 -18.81 -1.23
C GLU A 112 8.79 -17.40 -1.63
N LEU A 113 7.83 -16.48 -1.83
CA LEU A 113 8.13 -15.07 -2.06
C LEU A 113 8.92 -14.46 -0.90
N PHE A 114 8.44 -14.65 0.33
CA PHE A 114 9.08 -14.11 1.53
C PHE A 114 10.51 -14.64 1.69
N GLN A 115 10.74 -15.94 1.47
CA GLN A 115 12.05 -16.57 1.52
C GLN A 115 12.99 -16.09 0.42
N ALA A 116 12.50 -15.98 -0.82
CA ALA A 116 13.26 -15.45 -1.94
C ALA A 116 13.72 -14.00 -1.66
N PHE A 117 12.80 -13.16 -1.17
CA PHE A 117 13.13 -11.77 -0.84
C PHE A 117 14.10 -11.66 0.33
N THR A 118 13.86 -12.39 1.42
CA THR A 118 14.70 -12.30 2.63
C THR A 118 16.07 -12.95 2.46
N SER A 119 16.23 -13.89 1.52
CA SER A 119 17.56 -14.36 1.10
C SER A 119 18.40 -13.25 0.47
N ILE A 120 17.76 -12.28 -0.21
CA ILE A 120 18.44 -11.11 -0.81
C ILE A 120 18.65 -10.00 0.23
N VAL A 121 17.70 -9.81 1.14
CA VAL A 121 17.75 -8.77 2.19
C VAL A 121 17.45 -9.36 3.58
N PRO A 122 18.42 -10.05 4.21
CA PRO A 122 18.18 -10.80 5.46
C PRO A 122 17.61 -9.96 6.60
N LYS A 123 18.04 -8.70 6.74
CA LYS A 123 17.58 -7.75 7.77
C LYS A 123 16.07 -7.48 7.77
N VAL A 124 15.35 -7.84 6.71
CA VAL A 124 13.89 -7.62 6.60
C VAL A 124 13.11 -8.74 7.29
N LYS A 125 13.68 -9.94 7.42
CA LYS A 125 13.01 -11.15 7.89
C LYS A 125 12.32 -10.96 9.24
N GLU A 126 13.00 -10.34 10.18
CA GLU A 126 12.49 -10.14 11.55
C GLU A 126 11.64 -8.87 11.70
N ARG A 127 11.64 -8.00 10.67
CA ARG A 127 10.96 -6.71 10.73
C ARG A 127 9.67 -6.67 9.92
N VAL A 128 9.31 -7.76 9.24
CA VAL A 128 8.03 -7.90 8.55
C VAL A 128 7.24 -9.02 9.22
N VAL A 129 6.15 -8.65 9.87
CA VAL A 129 5.27 -9.57 10.60
C VAL A 129 3.99 -9.74 9.80
N ARG A 130 3.67 -10.96 9.41
CA ARG A 130 2.41 -11.29 8.71
C ARG A 130 1.37 -11.72 9.75
N LYS A 131 0.18 -11.11 9.70
CA LYS A 131 -0.95 -11.38 10.60
C LYS A 131 -2.15 -11.82 9.77
N HIS A 132 -2.53 -13.08 9.93
CA HIS A 132 -3.57 -13.73 9.14
C HIS A 132 -4.94 -13.53 9.74
N ARG A 133 -5.50 -12.33 9.54
CA ARG A 133 -6.75 -11.94 10.18
C ARG A 133 -7.43 -10.81 9.43
N TYR A 134 -8.72 -10.64 9.69
CA TYR A 134 -9.46 -9.50 9.14
C TYR A 134 -9.03 -8.20 9.81
N PHE A 135 -9.09 -7.11 9.05
CA PHE A 135 -8.75 -5.78 9.58
C PHE A 135 -9.62 -5.38 10.76
N ALA A 136 -10.92 -5.72 10.74
CA ALA A 136 -11.84 -5.45 11.84
C ALA A 136 -11.41 -6.13 13.14
N GLU A 137 -11.03 -7.41 13.08
CA GLU A 137 -10.53 -8.16 14.25
C GLU A 137 -9.22 -7.56 14.78
N TRP A 138 -8.34 -7.07 13.90
CA TRP A 138 -7.13 -6.38 14.33
C TRP A 138 -7.43 -5.03 14.99
N VAL A 139 -8.45 -4.30 14.52
CA VAL A 139 -8.91 -3.06 15.16
C VAL A 139 -9.50 -3.33 16.54
N GLU A 140 -10.25 -4.42 16.73
CA GLU A 140 -10.75 -4.83 18.04
C GLU A 140 -9.62 -5.06 19.03
N ASP A 141 -8.59 -5.82 18.64
CA ASP A 141 -7.38 -6.00 19.45
C ASP A 141 -6.69 -4.67 19.73
N LEU A 142 -6.53 -3.82 18.72
CA LEU A 142 -5.93 -2.49 18.87
C LEU A 142 -6.70 -1.65 19.90
N LEU A 143 -8.02 -1.77 20.01
CA LEU A 143 -8.80 -1.00 20.97
C LEU A 143 -8.70 -1.55 22.40
N GLN A 144 -8.48 -2.86 22.55
CA GLN A 144 -8.44 -3.53 23.85
C GLN A 144 -7.03 -3.61 24.45
N ASP A 145 -6.00 -3.72 23.62
CA ASP A 145 -4.60 -3.90 24.05
C ASP A 145 -3.90 -2.54 24.20
N GLU A 146 -3.41 -2.24 25.41
CA GLU A 146 -2.72 -0.99 25.71
C GLU A 146 -1.41 -0.80 24.94
N VAL A 147 -0.62 -1.87 24.76
CA VAL A 147 0.65 -1.82 24.03
C VAL A 147 0.41 -1.51 22.55
N LEU A 148 -0.64 -2.08 21.96
CA LEU A 148 -1.06 -1.74 20.61
C LEU A 148 -1.55 -0.29 20.52
N ARG A 149 -2.34 0.18 21.51
CA ARG A 149 -2.84 1.57 21.50
C ARG A 149 -1.72 2.60 21.52
N GLU A 150 -0.70 2.38 22.33
CA GLU A 150 0.42 3.30 22.51
C GLU A 150 1.38 3.35 21.30
N ARG A 151 1.45 2.28 20.52
CA ARG A 151 2.25 2.25 19.28
C ARG A 151 1.79 3.30 18.28
N LYS A 152 2.74 3.78 17.48
CA LYS A 152 2.52 4.75 16.41
C LYS A 152 2.54 4.08 15.05
N TYR A 153 1.44 4.21 14.33
CA TYR A 153 1.25 3.56 13.03
C TYR A 153 1.37 4.52 11.85
N ILE A 154 1.84 3.99 10.73
CA ILE A 154 1.59 4.57 9.41
C ILE A 154 0.69 3.59 8.66
N TRP A 155 -0.50 4.06 8.33
CA TRP A 155 -1.55 3.24 7.74
C TRP A 155 -1.36 3.14 6.24
N LEU A 156 -1.23 1.92 5.73
CA LEU A 156 -0.96 1.64 4.32
C LEU A 156 -2.09 0.77 3.75
N GLY A 157 -2.45 1.07 2.50
CA GLY A 157 -3.41 0.26 1.75
C GLY A 157 -3.07 0.27 0.27
N CYS A 158 -2.28 -0.69 -0.18
CA CYS A 158 -2.01 -0.91 -1.60
C CYS A 158 -3.18 -1.72 -2.19
N HIS A 159 -3.95 -1.14 -3.13
CA HIS A 159 -5.20 -1.75 -3.63
C HIS A 159 -6.31 -1.92 -2.58
N ALA A 160 -6.30 -1.11 -1.52
CA ALA A 160 -7.39 -1.10 -0.54
C ALA A 160 -8.70 -0.63 -1.19
N CYS A 161 -9.64 -1.53 -1.44
CA CYS A 161 -10.87 -1.23 -2.17
C CYS A 161 -11.95 -0.59 -1.29
N GLY A 162 -12.72 0.37 -1.81
CA GLY A 162 -13.99 0.84 -1.24
C GLY A 162 -13.96 1.05 0.28
N GLU A 163 -14.82 0.29 0.98
CA GLU A 163 -14.92 0.28 2.46
C GLU A 163 -13.58 0.11 3.17
N LEU A 164 -12.64 -0.68 2.63
CA LEU A 164 -11.35 -0.91 3.27
C LEU A 164 -10.51 0.37 3.28
N SER A 165 -10.47 1.11 2.17
CA SER A 165 -9.79 2.42 2.12
C SER A 165 -10.38 3.39 3.14
N ASP A 166 -11.71 3.39 3.28
CA ASP A 166 -12.40 4.28 4.19
C ASP A 166 -12.18 3.88 5.66
N ALA A 167 -12.21 2.58 5.97
CA ALA A 167 -11.94 2.07 7.31
C ALA A 167 -10.50 2.37 7.74
N ILE A 168 -9.52 2.18 6.84
CA ILE A 168 -8.13 2.55 7.11
C ILE A 168 -8.02 4.07 7.35
N LEU A 169 -8.67 4.88 6.51
CA LEU A 169 -8.69 6.33 6.67
C LEU A 169 -9.28 6.73 8.03
N GLU A 170 -10.41 6.17 8.43
CA GLU A 170 -11.05 6.45 9.72
C GLU A 170 -10.18 6.12 10.92
N MET A 171 -9.50 4.97 10.87
CA MET A 171 -8.55 4.61 11.91
C MET A 171 -7.37 5.58 11.96
N ALA A 172 -6.82 5.95 10.80
CA ALA A 172 -5.75 6.93 10.73
C ALA A 172 -6.18 8.30 11.29
N LEU A 173 -7.36 8.79 10.91
CA LEU A 173 -7.88 10.09 11.35
C LEU A 173 -8.21 10.10 12.86
N SER A 174 -8.87 9.06 13.37
CA SER A 174 -9.23 8.97 14.80
C SER A 174 -8.00 8.94 15.71
N ARG A 175 -6.91 8.33 15.24
CA ARG A 175 -5.64 8.25 15.98
C ARG A 175 -4.67 9.39 15.67
N ARG A 176 -5.03 10.31 14.77
CA ARG A 176 -4.16 11.38 14.25
C ARG A 176 -2.81 10.83 13.75
N GLU A 177 -2.86 9.76 12.95
CA GLU A 177 -1.69 9.08 12.39
C GLU A 177 -1.61 9.25 10.87
N PRO A 178 -0.40 9.18 10.26
CA PRO A 178 -0.23 9.32 8.81
C PRO A 178 -0.78 8.13 8.02
N PHE A 179 -1.18 8.36 6.77
CA PHE A 179 -1.65 7.31 5.87
C PHE A 179 -1.13 7.43 4.44
N VAL A 180 -1.08 6.30 3.74
CA VAL A 180 -0.85 6.18 2.29
C VAL A 180 -1.79 5.12 1.72
N LEU A 181 -2.73 5.52 0.88
CA LEU A 181 -3.72 4.64 0.26
C LEU A 181 -3.57 4.67 -1.26
N MET A 182 -3.80 3.53 -1.91
CA MET A 182 -3.94 3.41 -3.35
C MET A 182 -5.26 2.70 -3.67
N PRO A 183 -6.39 3.44 -3.69
CA PRO A 183 -7.70 2.85 -3.92
C PRO A 183 -7.85 2.38 -5.37
N CYS A 184 -8.35 1.15 -5.58
CA CYS A 184 -8.43 0.55 -6.92
C CYS A 184 -9.86 0.27 -7.43
N CYS A 185 -10.86 0.11 -6.54
CA CYS A 185 -12.24 -0.17 -6.95
C CYS A 185 -13.22 0.93 -6.49
N PRO A 186 -13.62 1.87 -7.37
CA PRO A 186 -14.60 2.90 -7.01
C PRO A 186 -16.04 2.38 -6.91
N ASN A 187 -16.34 1.23 -7.55
CA ASN A 187 -17.69 0.64 -7.59
C ASN A 187 -17.93 -0.43 -6.51
N ARG A 188 -17.01 -0.60 -5.55
CA ARG A 188 -17.30 -1.39 -4.35
C ARG A 188 -17.99 -0.52 -3.32
N ARG A 189 -18.73 -1.16 -2.40
CA ARG A 189 -19.46 -0.50 -1.32
C ARG A 189 -18.57 0.53 -0.61
N LEU A 190 -19.15 1.66 -0.25
CA LEU A 190 -18.51 2.67 0.60
C LEU A 190 -18.82 2.35 2.06
N SER A 191 -17.93 2.75 2.97
CA SER A 191 -18.19 2.53 4.40
C SER A 191 -19.46 3.26 4.87
N ARG A 192 -20.06 2.78 5.96
CA ARG A 192 -21.30 3.35 6.54
C ARG A 192 -21.16 4.80 7.01
N SER A 193 -19.94 5.33 7.13
CA SER A 193 -19.68 6.72 7.52
C SER A 193 -19.98 7.72 6.40
N TRP A 194 -20.09 7.25 5.16
CA TRP A 194 -20.50 8.08 4.04
C TRP A 194 -22.00 8.37 4.14
N PRO A 195 -22.45 9.60 3.86
CA PRO A 195 -23.87 9.89 3.77
C PRO A 195 -24.56 8.93 2.78
N LYS A 196 -25.74 8.42 3.14
CA LYS A 196 -26.49 7.42 2.34
C LYS A 196 -26.76 7.85 0.89
N HIS A 197 -26.79 9.16 0.61
CA HIS A 197 -26.95 9.69 -0.74
C HIS A 197 -25.68 9.57 -1.61
N ILE A 198 -24.52 9.26 -1.02
CA ILE A 198 -23.24 9.00 -1.69
C ILE A 198 -23.01 7.50 -1.89
N GLU A 199 -23.68 6.60 -1.15
CA GLU A 199 -23.59 5.14 -1.40
C GLU A 199 -24.01 4.74 -2.84
N ARG A 200 -24.81 5.59 -3.48
CA ARG A 200 -24.99 5.64 -4.93
C ARG A 200 -24.33 6.92 -5.46
N VAL A 201 -23.00 6.90 -5.61
CA VAL A 201 -22.24 8.06 -6.12
C VAL A 201 -22.80 8.55 -7.47
N LEU A 202 -23.51 7.66 -8.18
CA LEU A 202 -24.39 8.00 -9.28
C LEU A 202 -25.76 7.32 -9.10
N PRO A 203 -26.88 8.06 -9.18
CA PRO A 203 -28.16 7.48 -9.59
C PRO A 203 -27.95 6.70 -10.90
N ALA A 204 -28.69 5.61 -11.12
CA ALA A 204 -28.56 4.78 -12.32
C ALA A 204 -28.74 5.57 -13.64
N ASP A 205 -29.33 6.77 -13.54
CA ASP A 205 -29.79 7.61 -14.63
C ASP A 205 -28.88 8.84 -14.84
N VAL A 206 -27.81 8.98 -14.05
CA VAL A 206 -26.82 10.05 -14.20
C VAL A 206 -25.56 9.46 -14.79
N GLU A 207 -25.22 9.88 -16.02
CA GLU A 207 -23.90 9.58 -16.56
C GLU A 207 -22.83 10.19 -15.63
N PRO A 208 -21.79 9.43 -15.26
CA PRO A 208 -20.67 9.96 -14.49
C PRO A 208 -20.11 11.22 -15.14
N PHE A 209 -20.21 12.37 -14.46
CA PHE A 209 -19.37 13.51 -14.82
C PHE A 209 -17.94 13.21 -14.37
N GLY A 210 -17.15 12.62 -15.26
CA GLY A 210 -15.75 12.26 -15.00
C GLY A 210 -15.54 10.92 -14.27
N ASP A 211 -14.33 10.71 -13.76
CA ASP A 211 -13.94 9.47 -13.06
C ASP A 211 -14.47 9.47 -11.61
N VAL A 212 -15.46 8.62 -11.35
CA VAL A 212 -16.05 8.41 -10.00
C VAL A 212 -15.00 8.13 -8.93
N GLY A 213 -13.95 7.40 -9.28
CA GLY A 213 -12.85 7.11 -8.36
C GLY A 213 -12.07 8.35 -7.99
N VAL A 214 -11.87 9.29 -8.92
CA VAL A 214 -11.25 10.59 -8.61
C VAL A 214 -12.15 11.39 -7.67
N ALA A 215 -13.46 11.43 -7.91
CA ALA A 215 -14.40 12.13 -7.03
C ALA A 215 -14.34 11.58 -5.59
N LEU A 216 -14.41 10.25 -5.42
CA LEU A 216 -14.29 9.60 -4.12
C LEU A 216 -12.94 9.90 -3.44
N ASP A 217 -11.85 9.86 -4.21
CA ASP A 217 -10.51 10.17 -3.71
C ASP A 217 -10.41 11.62 -3.22
N MET A 218 -10.98 12.57 -3.96
CA MET A 218 -11.06 13.98 -3.54
C MET A 218 -11.87 14.14 -2.25
N MET A 219 -12.99 13.43 -2.10
CA MET A 219 -13.78 13.47 -0.88
C MET A 219 -13.04 12.88 0.33
N ARG A 220 -12.29 11.77 0.14
CA ARG A 220 -11.41 11.19 1.17
C ARG A 220 -10.34 12.19 1.62
N LEU A 221 -9.68 12.85 0.67
CA LEU A 221 -8.70 13.88 0.98
C LEU A 221 -9.35 15.10 1.65
N GLY A 222 -10.56 15.49 1.24
CA GLY A 222 -11.33 16.55 1.88
C GLY A 222 -11.66 16.23 3.34
N ARG A 223 -12.09 15.00 3.65
CA ARG A 223 -12.30 14.52 5.04
C ARG A 223 -11.01 14.62 5.85
N ALA A 224 -9.89 14.18 5.30
CA ALA A 224 -8.60 14.28 5.98
C ALA A 224 -8.17 15.74 6.20
N GLN A 225 -8.33 16.60 5.20
CA GLN A 225 -8.03 18.03 5.32
C GLN A 225 -8.88 18.71 6.39
N ALA A 226 -10.18 18.41 6.45
CA ALA A 226 -11.07 18.89 7.51
C ALA A 226 -10.60 18.44 8.91
N ALA A 227 -10.03 17.24 9.01
CA ALA A 227 -9.39 16.73 10.23
C ALA A 227 -7.98 17.29 10.52
N GLN A 228 -7.59 18.38 9.83
CA GLN A 228 -6.28 19.06 9.97
C GLN A 228 -5.10 18.20 9.51
N TYR A 229 -5.24 17.55 8.36
CA TYR A 229 -4.14 16.87 7.68
C TYR A 229 -3.60 17.70 6.51
N ARG A 230 -2.28 17.69 6.36
CA ARG A 230 -1.65 17.99 5.08
C ARG A 230 -1.87 16.80 4.16
N VAL A 231 -2.65 17.02 3.11
CA VAL A 231 -2.99 16.00 2.12
C VAL A 231 -2.19 16.16 0.83
N LEU A 232 -1.84 15.05 0.20
CA LEU A 232 -1.20 15.01 -1.10
C LEU A 232 -1.87 13.94 -1.95
N TYR A 233 -2.21 14.32 -3.17
CA TYR A 233 -2.54 13.39 -4.24
C TYR A 233 -1.30 13.16 -5.11
N ARG A 234 -0.98 11.90 -5.40
CA ARG A 234 0.17 11.51 -6.22
C ARG A 234 -0.22 10.40 -7.18
N GLU A 235 0.59 10.23 -8.21
CA GLU A 235 0.38 9.17 -9.19
C GLU A 235 1.61 8.25 -9.32
N ILE A 236 1.35 6.97 -9.57
CA ILE A 236 2.27 6.00 -10.19
C ILE A 236 2.10 6.10 -11.70
N GLU A 237 3.12 5.73 -12.46
CA GLU A 237 3.08 5.67 -13.91
C GLU A 237 1.94 4.74 -14.38
N ARG A 238 1.08 5.22 -15.28
CA ARG A 238 -0.14 4.50 -15.72
C ARG A 238 0.18 3.20 -16.45
N GLU A 239 1.37 3.12 -17.05
CA GLU A 239 1.94 1.94 -17.69
C GLU A 239 2.20 0.82 -16.68
N ILE A 240 2.46 1.17 -15.41
CA ILE A 240 2.60 0.20 -14.33
C ILE A 240 1.23 -0.30 -13.88
N THR A 241 0.29 0.63 -13.70
CA THR A 241 -1.05 0.28 -13.23
C THR A 241 -2.15 1.26 -13.65
N PRO A 242 -3.35 0.77 -13.99
CA PRO A 242 -4.53 1.62 -14.09
C PRO A 242 -4.93 2.21 -12.72
N HIS A 243 -4.57 1.57 -11.59
CA HIS A 243 -4.82 2.04 -10.22
C HIS A 243 -3.66 2.87 -9.73
N HIS A 244 -3.44 3.99 -10.41
CA HIS A 244 -2.23 4.78 -10.27
C HIS A 244 -2.32 5.86 -9.18
N ARG A 245 -3.47 6.04 -8.53
CA ARG A 245 -3.74 7.17 -7.64
C ARG A 245 -3.35 6.85 -6.20
N LEU A 246 -2.54 7.72 -5.60
CA LEU A 246 -2.13 7.62 -4.20
C LEU A 246 -2.66 8.81 -3.40
N LEU A 247 -3.34 8.48 -2.31
CA LEU A 247 -3.82 9.43 -1.31
C LEU A 247 -2.88 9.38 -0.12
N ILE A 248 -2.28 10.51 0.19
CA ILE A 248 -1.30 10.62 1.26
C ILE A 248 -1.79 11.68 2.25
N GLY A 249 -1.79 11.35 3.53
CA GLY A 249 -2.14 12.29 4.60
C GLY A 249 -1.11 12.27 5.71
N GLN A 250 -0.73 13.47 6.16
CA GLN A 250 0.07 13.68 7.37
C GLN A 250 -0.68 14.62 8.30
N PRO A 251 -0.86 14.28 9.59
CA PRO A 251 -1.42 15.21 10.57
C PRO A 251 -0.57 16.49 10.61
N MET A 252 -1.22 17.66 10.62
CA MET A 252 -0.53 18.92 10.87
C MET A 252 -0.15 18.99 12.36
N ALA A 253 1.06 19.50 12.65
CA ALA A 253 1.46 19.83 14.02
C ALA A 253 0.45 20.82 14.61
N ARG A 254 0.16 20.67 15.91
CA ARG A 254 -0.66 21.63 16.65
C ARG A 254 0.13 22.92 16.86
#